data_AF-A0A1C5S1E0-F1
#
_entry.id   AF-A0A1C5S1E0-F1
#
_cell.length_a   1.000
_cell.length_b   1.000
_cell.length_c   1.000
_cell.angle_alpha   90.00
_cell.angle_beta   90.00
_cell.angle_gamma   90.00
#
_symmetry.space_group_name_H-M   'P 1'
#
loop_
_entity.id
_entity.type
_entity.pdbx_description
1 polymer ?
#
loop_
_entity_poly.entity_id
_entity_poly.type
_entity_poly.pdbx_seq_one_letter_code
_entity_poly.pdbx_strand_id
1 'polypeptide(L)'
;MKNKNYFTYKKEYTTCFTQIPNTLIYSQRYAHLSINSKYLYALLLDRTQLSLKNHYLDSKGRAYIFFSREEAAKILGCGLNTSGKVFKELVSADLIEEVQQRGKRANIIYVKMPIESQRNEENVKKAKEAKKVLAQKRREYLKKINTSIKVKQSKLAALEKKLAAMKKEFAQKPILTIQESDIEKIKEQIDYNYFTYACPEQLPIVDQIVQSMAEMSVSDSTKINGCYHSAIHLLDTLSSVDTKLYIRLSRPY
;
A
#
# COMPACT_ATOMS: atom_id res chain seq x y z
N MET A 1 -8.37 -5.42 -33.06
CA MET A 1 -9.53 -5.04 -32.20
C MET A 1 -9.35 -3.60 -31.74
N LYS A 2 -10.36 -2.74 -31.94
CA LYS A 2 -10.29 -1.29 -31.70
C LYS A 2 -10.10 -1.00 -30.20
N ASN A 3 -9.00 -0.34 -29.86
CA ASN A 3 -8.70 0.10 -28.51
C ASN A 3 -9.66 1.26 -28.17
N LYS A 4 -10.63 1.00 -27.30
CA LYS A 4 -11.64 1.97 -26.86
C LYS A 4 -11.00 2.91 -25.82
N ASN A 5 -11.23 4.21 -25.96
CA ASN A 5 -10.71 5.27 -25.07
C ASN A 5 -11.32 5.19 -23.65
N TYR A 6 -10.91 4.20 -22.86
CA TYR A 6 -11.30 4.08 -21.45
C TYR A 6 -10.36 4.88 -20.55
N PHE A 7 -10.88 5.32 -19.41
CA PHE A 7 -10.06 5.81 -18.30
C PHE A 7 -9.16 4.67 -17.82
N THR A 8 -7.84 4.88 -17.89
CA THR A 8 -6.86 3.92 -17.38
C THR A 8 -6.01 4.60 -16.32
N TYR A 9 -5.41 3.79 -15.44
CA TYR A 9 -4.51 4.26 -14.38
C TYR A 9 -3.28 5.04 -14.90
N LYS A 10 -2.97 4.96 -16.21
CA LYS A 10 -1.87 5.67 -16.86
C LYS A 10 -2.29 6.92 -17.61
N LYS A 11 -3.59 7.12 -17.86
CA LYS A 11 -4.09 8.25 -18.63
C LYS A 11 -4.72 9.24 -17.67
N GLU A 12 -3.90 10.17 -17.20
CA GLU A 12 -4.40 11.37 -16.54
C GLU A 12 -5.25 12.13 -17.56
N TYR A 13 -6.54 12.24 -17.28
CA TYR A 13 -7.42 13.08 -18.07
C TYR A 13 -6.91 14.51 -17.92
N THR A 14 -6.60 15.19 -19.02
CA THR A 14 -6.28 16.63 -18.98
C THR A 14 -7.59 17.36 -18.70
N THR A 15 -7.83 17.69 -17.44
CA THR A 15 -9.15 18.03 -16.92
C THR A 15 -9.48 19.52 -17.09
N CYS A 16 -10.10 19.87 -18.22
CA CYS A 16 -10.84 21.13 -18.34
C CYS A 16 -12.28 20.89 -17.85
N PHE A 17 -12.60 21.26 -16.61
CA PHE A 17 -13.92 21.11 -16.04
C PHE A 17 -14.65 22.43 -15.92
N THR A 18 -15.95 22.43 -16.23
CA THR A 18 -16.85 23.53 -15.88
C THR A 18 -17.41 23.28 -14.48
N GLN A 19 -17.17 24.23 -13.57
CA GLN A 19 -17.63 24.12 -12.18
C GLN A 19 -18.97 24.82 -11.99
N ILE A 20 -19.96 24.10 -11.49
CA ILE A 20 -21.26 24.65 -11.10
C ILE A 20 -21.23 24.91 -9.59
N PRO A 21 -21.55 26.12 -9.09
CA PRO A 21 -21.56 26.33 -7.65
C PRO A 21 -22.61 25.49 -6.95
N ASN A 22 -22.20 24.85 -5.85
CA ASN A 22 -23.07 24.05 -4.99
C ASN A 22 -24.31 24.81 -4.52
N THR A 23 -24.21 26.13 -4.35
CA THR A 23 -25.34 27.00 -3.98
C THR A 23 -26.48 26.90 -5.01
N LEU A 24 -26.19 26.82 -6.32
CA LEU A 24 -27.23 26.66 -7.34
C LEU A 24 -27.85 25.24 -7.33
N ILE A 25 -27.14 24.26 -6.79
CA ILE A 25 -27.58 22.86 -6.75
C ILE A 25 -28.46 22.62 -5.51
N TYR A 26 -27.99 23.05 -4.33
CA TYR A 26 -28.58 22.67 -3.05
C TYR A 26 -29.43 23.76 -2.40
N SER A 27 -29.33 25.03 -2.82
CA SER A 27 -30.12 26.11 -2.21
C SER A 27 -31.56 26.10 -2.71
N GLN A 28 -32.52 26.16 -1.78
CA GLN A 28 -33.95 26.26 -2.11
C GLN A 28 -34.27 27.50 -2.96
N ARG A 29 -33.54 28.61 -2.76
CA ARG A 29 -33.69 29.84 -3.56
C ARG A 29 -33.53 29.60 -5.06
N TYR A 30 -32.67 28.65 -5.45
CA TYR A 30 -32.36 28.35 -6.85
C TYR A 30 -32.94 27.01 -7.31
N ALA A 31 -33.85 26.41 -6.53
CA ALA A 31 -34.48 25.13 -6.86
C ALA A 31 -35.33 25.21 -8.14
N HIS A 32 -35.93 26.38 -8.42
CA HIS A 32 -36.76 26.62 -9.60
C HIS A 32 -35.97 26.78 -10.90
N LEU A 33 -34.63 26.94 -10.84
CA LEU A 33 -33.81 27.09 -12.03
C LEU A 33 -33.70 25.78 -12.80
N SER A 34 -33.87 25.86 -14.13
CA SER A 34 -33.63 24.70 -14.99
C SER A 34 -32.16 24.29 -14.99
N ILE A 35 -31.89 23.04 -15.37
CA ILE A 35 -30.52 22.53 -15.49
C ILE A 35 -29.71 23.34 -16.50
N ASN A 36 -30.34 23.77 -17.60
CA ASN A 36 -29.72 24.61 -18.63
C ASN A 36 -29.33 25.98 -18.06
N SER A 37 -30.15 26.57 -17.19
CA SER A 37 -29.81 27.81 -16.47
C SER A 37 -28.63 27.62 -15.55
N LYS A 38 -28.61 26.55 -14.75
CA LYS A 38 -27.48 26.25 -13.85
C LYS A 38 -26.18 26.03 -14.62
N TYR A 39 -26.25 25.32 -15.75
CA TYR A 39 -25.10 25.06 -16.61
C TYR A 39 -24.62 26.32 -17.35
N LEU A 40 -25.53 27.11 -17.92
CA LEU A 40 -25.18 28.39 -18.56
C LEU A 40 -24.52 29.35 -17.57
N TYR A 41 -25.05 29.45 -16.36
CA TYR A 41 -24.45 30.26 -15.31
C TYR A 41 -22.99 29.88 -15.04
N ALA A 42 -22.69 28.58 -14.95
CA ALA A 42 -21.32 28.10 -14.74
C ALA A 42 -20.37 28.48 -15.89
N LEU A 43 -20.85 28.44 -17.12
CA LEU A 43 -20.08 28.90 -18.29
C LEU A 43 -19.83 30.41 -18.27
N LEU A 44 -20.85 31.20 -17.93
CA LEU A 44 -20.72 32.66 -17.80
C LEU A 44 -19.74 33.03 -16.67
N LEU A 45 -19.73 32.26 -15.58
CA LEU A 45 -18.81 32.45 -14.47
C LEU A 45 -17.36 32.22 -14.89
N ASP A 46 -17.07 31.14 -15.62
CA ASP A 46 -15.74 30.85 -16.16
C ASP A 46 -15.26 31.96 -17.11
N ARG A 47 -16.14 32.44 -18.00
CA ARG A 47 -15.84 33.59 -18.86
C ARG A 47 -15.60 34.87 -18.08
N THR A 48 -16.31 35.08 -16.98
CA THR A 48 -16.11 36.24 -16.09
C THR A 48 -14.76 36.16 -15.39
N GLN A 49 -14.31 34.97 -14.99
CA GLN A 49 -12.95 34.79 -14.45
C GLN A 49 -11.86 35.14 -15.47
N LEU A 50 -12.08 34.81 -16.74
CA LEU A 50 -11.17 35.24 -17.82
C LEU A 50 -11.20 36.77 -18.00
N SER A 51 -12.38 37.38 -17.95
CA SER A 51 -12.57 38.84 -17.99
C SER A 51 -11.83 39.55 -16.85
N LEU A 52 -11.92 39.03 -15.63
CA LEU A 52 -11.17 39.52 -14.46
C LEU A 52 -9.65 39.46 -14.68
N LYS A 53 -9.12 38.34 -15.18
CA LYS A 53 -7.68 38.18 -15.47
C LYS A 53 -7.19 39.16 -16.53
N ASN A 54 -8.04 39.49 -17.49
CA ASN A 54 -7.72 40.39 -18.59
C ASN A 54 -8.08 41.86 -18.30
N HIS A 55 -8.50 42.18 -17.07
CA HIS A 55 -8.91 43.53 -16.66
C HIS A 55 -10.03 44.15 -17.51
N TYR A 56 -10.97 43.35 -18.02
CA TYR A 56 -12.21 43.84 -18.64
C TYR A 56 -13.21 44.28 -17.56
N LEU A 57 -12.96 45.46 -16.98
CA LEU A 57 -13.72 46.03 -15.88
C LEU A 57 -14.47 47.30 -16.32
N ASP A 58 -15.64 47.54 -15.74
CA ASP A 58 -16.34 48.82 -15.87
C ASP A 58 -15.71 49.91 -14.97
N SER A 59 -16.25 51.13 -15.05
CA SER A 59 -15.80 52.27 -14.21
C SER A 59 -15.99 52.06 -12.70
N LYS A 60 -16.76 51.05 -12.29
CA LYS A 60 -17.00 50.67 -10.89
C LYS A 60 -16.17 49.44 -10.49
N GLY A 61 -15.26 48.97 -11.35
CA GLY A 61 -14.42 47.80 -11.09
C GLY A 61 -15.14 46.46 -11.23
N ARG A 62 -16.31 46.41 -11.88
CA ARG A 62 -17.07 45.18 -12.10
C ARG A 62 -16.66 44.55 -13.42
N ALA A 63 -16.32 43.25 -13.38
CA ALA A 63 -16.04 42.50 -14.60
C ALA A 63 -17.32 42.28 -15.42
N TYR A 64 -17.18 42.38 -16.74
CA TYR A 64 -18.25 42.13 -17.68
C TYR A 64 -17.79 41.21 -18.80
N ILE A 65 -18.75 40.54 -19.44
CA ILE A 65 -18.50 39.70 -20.62
C ILE A 65 -19.44 40.08 -21.75
N PHE A 66 -18.99 39.90 -22.99
CA PHE A 66 -19.87 39.95 -24.15
C PHE A 66 -20.33 38.53 -24.45
N PHE A 67 -21.65 38.32 -24.48
CA PHE A 67 -22.20 37.01 -24.78
C PHE A 67 -23.52 37.15 -25.53
N SER A 68 -23.69 36.35 -26.58
CA SER A 68 -24.88 36.37 -27.43
C SER A 68 -25.85 35.23 -27.11
N ARG A 69 -27.12 35.42 -27.47
CA ARG A 69 -28.15 34.38 -27.31
C ARG A 69 -27.88 33.20 -28.24
N GLU A 70 -27.28 33.46 -29.40
CA GLU A 70 -26.87 32.49 -30.40
C GLU A 70 -25.73 31.60 -29.89
N GLU A 71 -24.72 32.17 -29.25
CA GLU A 71 -23.63 31.39 -28.63
C GLU A 71 -24.14 30.50 -27.51
N ALA A 72 -25.02 31.03 -26.65
CA ALA A 72 -25.68 30.25 -25.60
C ALA A 72 -26.48 29.07 -26.20
N ALA A 73 -27.29 29.34 -27.23
CA ALA A 73 -28.09 28.33 -27.92
C ALA A 73 -27.21 27.21 -28.48
N LYS A 74 -26.07 27.57 -29.10
CA LYS A 74 -25.11 26.62 -29.66
C LYS A 74 -24.46 25.74 -28.57
N ILE A 75 -24.03 26.34 -27.46
CA ILE A 75 -23.37 25.60 -26.37
C ILE A 75 -24.35 24.70 -25.63
N LEU A 76 -25.59 25.16 -25.43
CA LEU A 76 -26.65 24.40 -24.76
C LEU A 76 -27.32 23.37 -25.70
N GLY A 77 -27.06 23.43 -27.00
CA GLY A 77 -27.72 22.59 -27.99
C GLY A 77 -29.23 22.82 -28.07
N CYS A 78 -29.69 24.07 -27.89
CA CYS A 78 -31.11 24.42 -27.84
C CYS A 78 -31.48 25.53 -28.84
N GLY A 79 -32.77 25.71 -29.11
CA GLY A 79 -33.25 26.79 -29.97
C GLY A 79 -33.12 28.18 -29.33
N LEU A 80 -33.09 29.24 -30.14
CA LEU A 80 -32.95 30.63 -29.68
C LEU A 80 -34.02 31.04 -28.66
N ASN A 81 -35.25 30.58 -28.84
CA ASN A 81 -36.35 30.83 -27.90
C ASN A 81 -36.07 30.23 -26.52
N THR A 82 -35.50 29.02 -26.48
CA THR A 82 -35.13 28.34 -25.23
C THR A 82 -33.96 29.04 -24.56
N SER A 83 -32.91 29.39 -25.33
CA SER A 83 -31.78 30.20 -24.84
C SER A 83 -32.28 31.52 -24.21
N GLY A 84 -33.20 32.23 -24.88
CA GLY A 84 -33.81 33.44 -24.34
C GLY A 84 -34.56 33.22 -23.01
N LYS A 85 -35.25 32.09 -22.85
CA LYS A 85 -35.90 31.72 -21.57
C LYS A 85 -34.87 31.46 -20.47
N VAL A 86 -33.79 30.76 -20.79
CA VAL A 86 -32.69 30.48 -19.86
C VAL A 86 -32.05 31.78 -19.34
N PHE A 87 -31.80 32.76 -20.21
CA PHE A 87 -31.35 34.08 -19.76
C PHE A 87 -32.36 34.78 -18.85
N LYS A 88 -33.65 34.74 -19.21
CA LYS A 88 -34.71 35.32 -18.37
C LYS A 88 -34.79 34.67 -17.00
N GLU A 89 -34.64 33.35 -16.91
CA GLU A 89 -34.58 32.63 -15.63
C GLU A 89 -33.41 33.14 -14.77
N LEU A 90 -32.20 33.26 -15.35
CA LEU A 90 -31.02 33.74 -14.63
C LEU A 90 -31.15 35.20 -14.18
N VAL A 91 -31.76 36.07 -14.99
CA VAL A 91 -32.08 37.45 -14.61
C VAL A 91 -33.11 37.47 -13.47
N SER A 92 -34.17 36.67 -13.57
CA SER A 92 -35.21 36.60 -12.53
C SER A 92 -34.71 36.08 -11.18
N ALA A 93 -33.69 35.22 -11.20
CA ALA A 93 -33.02 34.72 -10.00
C ALA A 93 -31.94 35.67 -9.45
N ASP A 94 -31.76 36.85 -10.05
CA ASP A 94 -30.74 37.86 -9.71
C ASP A 94 -29.30 37.31 -9.77
N LEU A 95 -29.04 36.38 -10.69
CA LEU A 95 -27.72 35.80 -10.91
C LEU A 95 -26.92 36.52 -12.01
N ILE A 96 -27.61 37.19 -12.92
CA ILE A 96 -27.00 37.98 -14.00
C ILE A 96 -27.74 39.30 -14.22
N GLU A 97 -27.03 40.29 -14.71
CA GLU A 97 -27.59 41.56 -15.19
C GLU A 97 -27.15 41.76 -16.64
N GLU A 98 -28.11 42.01 -17.54
CA GLU A 98 -27.87 42.11 -18.97
C GLU A 98 -28.11 43.55 -19.45
N VAL A 99 -27.15 44.11 -20.19
CA VAL A 99 -27.27 45.43 -20.82
C VAL A 99 -27.21 45.26 -22.33
N GLN A 100 -28.31 45.57 -23.01
CA GLN A 100 -28.41 45.46 -24.45
C GLN A 100 -27.56 46.54 -25.13
N GLN A 101 -26.76 46.12 -26.10
CA GLN A 101 -25.94 47.01 -26.90
C GLN A 101 -26.69 47.44 -28.17
N ARG A 102 -26.70 48.75 -28.45
CA ARG A 102 -27.30 49.25 -29.70
C ARG A 102 -26.52 48.69 -30.90
N GLY A 103 -27.22 48.02 -31.81
CA GLY A 103 -26.67 47.53 -33.08
C GLY A 103 -25.72 46.34 -32.99
N LYS A 104 -25.55 45.70 -31.82
CA LYS A 104 -24.72 44.49 -31.67
C LYS A 104 -25.57 43.27 -31.31
N ARG A 105 -25.08 42.10 -31.73
CA ARG A 105 -25.73 40.81 -31.45
C ARG A 105 -25.45 40.27 -30.04
N ALA A 106 -24.27 40.56 -29.50
CA ALA A 106 -23.89 40.19 -28.15
C ALA A 106 -24.25 41.30 -27.16
N ASN A 107 -24.73 40.90 -25.98
CA ASN A 107 -25.03 41.83 -24.90
C ASN A 107 -23.91 41.83 -23.86
N ILE A 108 -23.83 42.92 -23.09
CA ILE A 108 -22.94 42.99 -21.93
C ILE A 108 -23.65 42.26 -20.79
N ILE A 109 -22.96 41.29 -20.18
CA ILE A 109 -23.48 40.54 -19.05
C ILE A 109 -22.57 40.76 -17.85
N TYR A 110 -23.18 41.11 -16.72
CA TYR A 110 -22.55 41.12 -15.41
C TYR A 110 -23.03 39.90 -14.63
N VAL A 111 -22.11 39.05 -14.19
CA VAL A 111 -22.43 37.85 -13.41
C VAL A 111 -22.33 38.18 -11.92
N LYS A 112 -23.39 37.88 -11.17
CA LYS A 112 -23.47 38.09 -9.71
C LYS A 112 -23.18 36.79 -8.97
N MET A 113 -22.60 36.90 -7.77
CA MET A 113 -22.38 35.74 -6.92
C MET A 113 -23.71 35.22 -6.34
N PRO A 114 -23.90 33.90 -6.26
CA PRO A 114 -25.13 33.34 -5.72
C PRO A 114 -25.19 33.55 -4.21
N ILE A 115 -26.35 33.96 -3.72
CA ILE A 115 -26.58 34.23 -2.30
C ILE A 115 -27.03 32.93 -1.64
N GLU A 116 -26.33 32.52 -0.58
CA GLU A 116 -26.83 31.48 0.31
C GLU A 116 -28.09 32.00 1.00
N SER A 117 -29.25 31.37 0.75
CA SER A 117 -30.43 31.54 1.60
C SER A 117 -29.96 31.35 3.03
N GLN A 118 -30.19 32.36 3.89
CA GLN A 118 -29.68 32.48 5.27
C GLN A 118 -29.10 31.17 5.80
N ARG A 119 -27.77 31.14 6.03
CA ARG A 119 -27.11 30.00 6.68
C ARG A 119 -27.92 29.63 7.92
N ASN A 120 -28.65 28.51 7.88
CA ASN A 120 -29.23 27.93 9.09
C ASN A 120 -28.04 27.58 9.98
N GLU A 121 -27.75 28.43 10.97
CA GLU A 121 -26.62 28.27 11.88
C GLU A 121 -26.62 26.88 12.52
N GLU A 122 -27.81 26.31 12.73
CA GLU A 122 -28.00 24.94 13.21
C GLU A 122 -27.42 23.88 12.27
N ASN A 123 -27.58 24.01 10.96
CA ASN A 123 -27.03 23.06 9.99
C ASN A 123 -25.50 23.18 9.92
N VAL A 124 -24.96 24.39 10.08
CA VAL A 124 -23.52 24.63 10.17
C VAL A 124 -22.95 24.07 11.48
N LYS A 125 -23.65 24.23 12.60
CA LYS A 125 -23.27 23.66 13.91
C LYS A 125 -23.28 22.14 13.85
N LYS A 126 -24.36 21.52 13.35
CA LYS A 126 -24.48 20.07 13.14
C LYS A 126 -23.38 19.52 12.23
N ALA A 127 -23.06 20.19 11.12
CA ALA A 127 -21.99 19.77 10.22
C ALA A 127 -20.59 19.90 10.86
N LYS A 128 -20.36 20.95 11.66
CA LYS A 128 -19.10 21.14 12.41
C LYS A 128 -18.94 20.08 13.51
N GLU A 129 -20.01 19.76 14.24
CA GLU A 129 -20.03 18.70 15.25
C GLU A 129 -19.82 17.33 14.63
N ALA A 130 -20.52 17.00 13.54
CA ALA A 130 -20.32 15.74 12.81
C ALA A 130 -18.87 15.57 12.34
N LYS A 131 -18.23 16.64 11.84
CA LYS A 131 -16.80 16.64 11.48
C LYS A 131 -15.89 16.42 12.69
N LYS A 132 -16.18 17.05 13.83
CA LYS A 132 -15.43 16.85 15.09
C LYS A 132 -15.54 15.41 15.60
N VAL A 133 -16.75 14.85 15.64
CA VAL A 133 -17.01 13.47 16.06
C VAL A 133 -16.28 12.47 15.15
N LEU A 134 -16.33 12.68 13.83
CA LEU A 134 -15.61 11.82 12.88
C LEU A 134 -14.09 11.89 13.07
N ALA A 135 -13.54 13.08 13.30
CA ALA A 135 -12.12 13.26 13.56
C ALA A 135 -11.68 12.55 14.86
N GLN A 136 -12.52 12.59 15.89
CA GLN A 136 -12.26 11.88 17.15
C GLN A 136 -12.25 10.36 16.95
N LYS A 137 -13.27 9.80 16.28
CA LYS A 137 -13.32 8.37 15.94
C LYS A 137 -12.09 7.92 15.14
N ARG A 138 -11.63 8.73 14.17
CA ARG A 138 -10.40 8.46 13.41
C ARG A 138 -9.16 8.43 14.31
N ARG A 139 -9.02 9.38 15.24
CA ARG A 139 -7.89 9.41 16.19
C ARG A 139 -7.86 8.18 17.09
N GLU A 140 -9.01 7.78 17.61
CA GLU A 140 -9.12 6.57 18.45
C GLU A 140 -8.77 5.30 17.67
N TYR A 141 -9.23 5.18 16.44
CA TYR A 141 -8.87 4.06 15.56
C TYR A 141 -7.36 4.01 15.26
N LEU A 142 -6.76 5.15 14.92
CA LEU A 142 -5.31 5.25 14.66
C LEU A 142 -4.48 4.89 15.90
N LYS A 143 -4.92 5.27 17.11
CA LYS A 143 -4.26 4.88 18.35
C LYS A 143 -4.20 3.36 18.51
N LYS A 144 -5.31 2.65 18.27
CA LYS A 144 -5.39 1.17 18.35
C LYS A 144 -4.47 0.47 17.34
N ILE A 145 -4.34 1.02 16.14
CA ILE A 145 -3.42 0.51 15.13
C ILE A 145 -1.97 0.70 15.60
N ASN A 146 -1.62 1.90 16.06
CA ASN A 146 -0.25 2.21 16.47
C ASN A 146 0.21 1.37 17.67
N THR A 147 -0.66 1.11 18.64
CA THR A 147 -0.34 0.19 19.74
C THR A 147 -0.07 -1.23 19.24
N SER A 148 -0.88 -1.71 18.28
CA SER A 148 -0.72 -3.06 17.70
C SER A 148 0.58 -3.19 16.89
N ILE A 149 0.94 -2.15 16.12
CA ILE A 149 2.21 -2.09 15.38
C ILE A 149 3.39 -2.11 16.33
N LYS A 150 3.36 -1.32 17.42
CA LYS A 150 4.44 -1.25 18.41
C LYS A 150 4.72 -2.62 19.05
N VAL A 151 3.67 -3.36 19.41
CA VAL A 151 3.80 -4.72 19.97
C VAL A 151 4.40 -5.70 18.95
N LYS A 152 4.02 -5.60 17.67
CA LYS A 152 4.61 -6.44 16.62
C LYS A 152 6.09 -6.11 16.39
N GLN A 153 6.45 -4.83 16.37
CA GLN A 153 7.83 -4.37 16.21
C GLN A 153 8.73 -4.85 17.36
N SER A 154 8.27 -4.77 18.61
CA SER A 154 9.07 -5.28 19.74
C SER A 154 9.27 -6.78 19.68
N LYS A 155 8.26 -7.54 19.23
CA LYS A 155 8.38 -9.00 19.00
C LYS A 155 9.37 -9.32 17.89
N LEU A 156 9.32 -8.58 16.78
CA LEU A 156 10.24 -8.74 15.66
C LEU A 156 11.69 -8.50 16.11
N ALA A 157 11.95 -7.39 16.79
CA ALA A 157 13.29 -7.06 17.31
C ALA A 157 13.84 -8.12 18.28
N ALA A 158 12.98 -8.68 19.14
CA ALA A 158 13.38 -9.76 20.04
C ALA A 158 13.76 -11.05 19.28
N LEU A 159 13.05 -11.35 18.19
CA LEU A 159 13.30 -12.53 17.37
C LEU A 159 14.57 -12.38 16.52
N GLU A 160 14.80 -11.19 15.96
CA GLU A 160 16.04 -10.83 15.28
C GLU A 160 17.26 -10.95 16.20
N LYS A 161 17.14 -10.50 17.47
CA LYS A 161 18.20 -10.64 18.46
C LYS A 161 18.51 -12.11 18.78
N LYS A 162 17.49 -12.96 18.92
CA LYS A 162 17.66 -14.41 19.10
C LYS A 162 18.33 -15.06 17.89
N LEU A 163 17.90 -14.68 16.68
CA LEU A 163 18.50 -15.19 15.45
C LEU A 163 19.97 -14.81 15.33
N ALA A 164 20.33 -13.56 15.68
CA ALA A 164 21.71 -13.10 15.67
C ALA A 164 22.58 -13.86 16.69
N ALA A 165 22.04 -14.16 17.88
CA ALA A 165 22.73 -14.96 18.89
C ALA A 165 22.99 -16.40 18.39
N MET A 166 21.97 -17.09 17.85
CA MET A 166 22.13 -18.43 17.30
C MET A 166 23.13 -18.47 16.15
N LYS A 167 23.11 -17.49 15.24
CA LYS A 167 24.09 -17.40 14.15
C LYS A 167 25.52 -17.21 14.67
N LYS A 168 25.71 -16.44 15.74
CA LYS A 168 27.02 -16.24 16.37
C LYS A 168 27.52 -17.50 17.06
N GLU A 169 26.65 -18.23 17.75
CA GLU A 169 26.97 -19.55 18.33
C GLU A 169 27.36 -20.56 17.25
N PHE A 170 26.64 -20.60 16.12
CA PHE A 170 26.96 -21.49 15.01
C PHE A 170 28.28 -21.14 14.32
N ALA A 171 28.62 -19.85 14.23
CA ALA A 171 29.89 -19.40 13.65
C ALA A 171 31.11 -19.64 14.56
N GLN A 172 30.89 -19.84 15.86
CA GLN A 172 31.95 -20.14 16.83
C GLN A 172 32.22 -21.63 16.99
N LYS A 173 31.29 -22.51 16.62
CA LYS A 173 31.59 -23.95 16.54
C LYS A 173 32.59 -24.17 15.40
N PRO A 174 33.83 -24.62 15.69
CA PRO A 174 34.80 -24.85 14.66
C PRO A 174 34.27 -25.92 13.69
N ILE A 175 34.60 -25.77 12.41
CA ILE A 175 34.57 -26.88 11.47
C ILE A 175 35.43 -27.97 12.09
N LEU A 176 34.84 -29.13 12.37
CA LEU A 176 35.53 -30.26 13.00
C LEU A 176 36.84 -30.52 12.26
N THR A 177 37.97 -30.20 12.87
CA THR A 177 39.29 -30.40 12.27
C THR A 177 39.81 -31.73 12.79
N ILE A 178 39.58 -32.78 12.01
CA ILE A 178 40.07 -34.13 12.32
C ILE A 178 41.59 -34.05 12.41
N GLN A 179 42.14 -34.41 13.58
CA GLN A 179 43.58 -34.50 13.74
C GLN A 179 44.05 -35.86 13.24
N GLU A 180 45.25 -35.91 12.68
CA GLU A 180 45.85 -37.15 12.15
C GLU A 180 45.95 -38.24 13.25
N SER A 181 46.14 -37.82 14.50
CA SER A 181 46.14 -38.69 15.69
C SER A 181 44.83 -39.45 15.93
N ASP A 182 43.68 -38.94 15.48
CA ASP A 182 42.39 -39.60 15.67
C ASP A 182 42.13 -40.66 14.61
N ILE A 183 42.67 -40.45 13.40
CA ILE A 183 42.67 -41.43 12.32
C ILE A 183 43.57 -42.61 12.69
N GLU A 184 44.75 -42.35 13.26
CA GLU A 184 45.70 -43.39 13.69
C GLU A 184 45.11 -44.33 14.74
N LYS A 185 44.42 -43.80 15.76
CA LYS A 185 43.76 -44.62 16.80
C LYS A 185 42.73 -45.58 16.19
N ILE A 186 41.97 -45.12 15.20
CA ILE A 186 40.97 -45.96 14.53
C ILE A 186 41.66 -47.02 13.67
N LYS A 187 42.73 -46.65 12.95
CA LYS A 187 43.54 -47.60 12.16
C LYS A 187 44.15 -48.69 13.03
N GLU A 188 44.63 -48.37 14.24
CA GLU A 188 45.12 -49.36 15.20
C GLU A 188 44.00 -50.29 15.69
N GLN A 189 42.80 -49.75 15.98
CA GLN A 189 41.67 -50.54 16.48
C GLN A 189 41.12 -51.55 15.47
N ILE A 190 41.16 -51.24 14.18
CA ILE A 190 40.65 -52.12 13.13
C ILE A 190 41.73 -53.03 12.50
N ASP A 191 42.96 -52.97 13.01
CA ASP A 191 44.14 -53.60 12.41
C ASP A 191 44.24 -53.28 10.91
N TYR A 192 44.31 -51.97 10.61
CA TYR A 192 44.28 -51.46 9.23
C TYR A 192 45.33 -52.11 8.32
N ASN A 193 46.48 -52.49 8.88
CA ASN A 193 47.56 -53.16 8.16
C ASN A 193 47.10 -54.49 7.53
N TYR A 194 46.18 -55.22 8.15
CA TYR A 194 45.59 -56.42 7.57
C TYR A 194 45.00 -56.16 6.17
N PHE A 195 44.27 -55.06 5.99
CA PHE A 195 43.64 -54.71 4.71
C PHE A 195 44.65 -54.28 3.65
N THR A 196 45.79 -53.71 4.06
CA THR A 196 46.86 -53.32 3.12
C THR A 196 47.51 -54.52 2.43
N TYR A 197 47.62 -55.66 3.12
CA TYR A 197 48.24 -56.86 2.57
C TYR A 197 47.22 -57.88 2.04
N ALA A 198 46.07 -58.03 2.69
CA ALA A 198 45.11 -59.08 2.35
C ALA A 198 44.12 -58.66 1.24
N CYS A 199 43.70 -57.40 1.19
CA CYS A 199 42.64 -56.92 0.28
C CYS A 199 42.89 -55.48 -0.21
N PRO A 200 43.97 -55.23 -0.98
CA PRO A 200 44.35 -53.88 -1.40
C PRO A 200 43.32 -53.19 -2.30
N GLU A 201 42.49 -53.95 -3.03
CA GLU A 201 41.43 -53.38 -3.87
C GLU A 201 40.31 -52.69 -3.07
N GLN A 202 40.15 -53.02 -1.79
CA GLN A 202 39.12 -52.46 -0.91
C GLN A 202 39.62 -51.27 -0.07
N LEU A 203 40.92 -50.93 -0.15
CA LEU A 203 41.51 -49.83 0.63
C LEU A 203 40.74 -48.51 0.51
N PRO A 204 40.29 -48.06 -0.69
CA PRO A 204 39.57 -46.80 -0.81
C PRO A 204 38.27 -46.76 0.00
N ILE A 205 37.60 -47.90 0.11
CA ILE A 205 36.36 -48.04 0.88
C ILE A 205 36.69 -48.03 2.37
N VAL A 206 37.72 -48.77 2.78
CA VAL A 206 38.19 -48.81 4.17
C VAL A 206 38.66 -47.43 4.64
N ASP A 207 39.39 -46.69 3.81
CA ASP A 207 39.83 -45.32 4.09
C ASP A 207 38.64 -44.37 4.31
N GLN A 208 37.64 -44.47 3.44
CA GLN A 208 36.43 -43.67 3.58
C GLN A 208 35.66 -44.01 4.88
N ILE A 209 35.65 -45.29 5.27
CA ILE A 209 35.04 -45.74 6.53
C ILE A 209 35.84 -45.20 7.72
N VAL A 210 37.16 -45.31 7.71
CA VAL A 210 38.04 -44.78 8.78
C VAL A 210 37.89 -43.28 8.93
N GLN A 211 37.86 -42.56 7.80
CA GLN A 211 37.65 -41.11 7.78
C GLN A 211 36.28 -40.74 8.36
N SER A 212 35.23 -41.47 7.98
CA SER A 212 33.88 -41.26 8.52
C SER A 212 33.81 -41.59 10.01
N MET A 213 34.51 -42.62 10.48
CA MET A 213 34.61 -42.97 11.90
C MET A 213 35.37 -41.89 12.69
N ALA A 214 36.42 -41.30 12.11
CA ALA A 214 37.16 -40.19 12.71
C ALA A 214 36.32 -38.91 12.76
N GLU A 215 35.52 -38.63 11.73
CA GLU A 215 34.56 -37.53 11.73
C GLU A 215 33.50 -37.69 12.83
N MET A 216 33.00 -38.92 12.99
CA MET A 216 32.01 -39.25 14.00
C MET A 216 32.55 -39.19 15.43
N SER A 217 33.84 -39.48 15.66
CA SER A 217 34.44 -39.44 17.00
C SER A 217 34.62 -38.01 17.52
N VAL A 218 34.80 -37.03 16.62
CA VAL A 218 35.00 -35.62 16.97
C VAL A 218 33.69 -34.83 16.96
N SER A 219 32.65 -35.32 16.27
CA SER A 219 31.36 -34.62 16.16
C SER A 219 30.54 -34.62 17.44
N ASP A 220 30.05 -33.44 17.86
CA ASP A 220 29.08 -33.29 18.95
C ASP A 220 27.72 -33.96 18.67
N SER A 221 27.38 -34.19 17.39
CA SER A 221 26.09 -34.74 16.98
C SER A 221 26.09 -35.41 15.61
N THR A 222 25.35 -36.50 15.45
CA THR A 222 25.24 -37.27 14.20
C THR A 222 23.79 -37.41 13.79
N LYS A 223 23.51 -37.29 12.48
CA LYS A 223 22.17 -37.48 11.93
C LYS A 223 21.95 -38.95 11.57
N ILE A 224 21.05 -39.62 12.28
CA ILE A 224 20.69 -41.03 12.05
C ILE A 224 19.19 -41.06 11.71
N ASN A 225 18.83 -41.65 10.55
CA ASN A 225 17.45 -41.77 10.08
C ASN A 225 16.65 -40.44 10.07
N GLY A 226 17.30 -39.33 9.75
CA GLY A 226 16.65 -38.01 9.70
C GLY A 226 16.69 -37.23 11.02
N CYS A 227 17.05 -37.87 12.13
CA CYS A 227 17.09 -37.25 13.46
C CYS A 227 18.54 -36.96 13.90
N TYR A 228 18.79 -35.81 14.50
CA TYR A 228 20.09 -35.48 15.10
C TYR A 228 20.18 -36.05 16.51
N HIS A 229 21.22 -36.83 16.78
CA HIS A 229 21.53 -37.37 18.10
C HIS A 229 22.84 -36.74 18.60
N SER A 230 22.91 -36.34 19.86
CA SER A 230 24.17 -35.85 20.46
C SER A 230 25.11 -37.01 20.79
N ALA A 231 26.42 -36.77 20.75
CA ALA A 231 27.44 -37.76 21.07
C ALA A 231 27.27 -38.37 22.47
N ILE A 232 26.95 -37.53 23.47
CA ILE A 232 26.67 -37.96 24.85
C ILE A 232 25.51 -38.96 24.89
N HIS A 233 24.42 -38.65 24.17
CA HIS A 233 23.25 -39.51 24.16
C HIS A 233 23.53 -40.85 23.46
N LEU A 234 24.34 -40.85 22.40
CA LEU A 234 24.76 -42.08 21.72
C LEU A 234 25.67 -42.93 22.61
N LEU A 235 26.63 -42.32 23.31
CA LEU A 235 27.55 -43.02 24.20
C LEU A 235 26.83 -43.71 25.36
N ASP A 236 25.85 -43.03 25.97
CA ASP A 236 24.99 -43.60 27.00
C ASP A 236 24.19 -44.79 26.47
N THR A 237 23.63 -44.67 25.26
CA THR A 237 22.89 -45.78 24.64
C THR A 237 23.78 -46.98 24.34
N LEU A 238 24.98 -46.77 23.78
CA LEU A 238 25.95 -47.83 23.47
C LEU A 238 26.44 -48.53 24.75
N SER A 239 26.81 -47.76 25.77
CA SER A 239 27.21 -48.29 27.07
C SER A 239 26.11 -49.16 27.68
N SER A 240 24.84 -48.73 27.57
CA SER A 240 23.70 -49.52 28.06
C SER A 240 23.50 -50.84 27.29
N VAL A 241 23.83 -50.86 25.99
CA VAL A 241 23.70 -52.03 25.12
C VAL A 241 24.85 -53.00 25.37
N ASP A 242 26.09 -52.53 25.50
CA ASP A 242 27.25 -53.34 25.82
C ASP A 242 27.12 -54.01 27.18
N THR A 243 26.61 -53.28 28.19
CA THR A 243 26.32 -53.85 29.51
C THR A 243 25.29 -54.99 29.41
N LYS A 244 24.27 -54.84 28.55
CA LYS A 244 23.25 -55.88 28.32
C LYS A 244 23.79 -57.07 27.53
N LEU A 245 24.68 -56.86 26.57
CA LEU A 245 25.34 -57.90 25.80
C LEU A 245 26.29 -58.73 26.67
N TYR A 246 27.08 -58.08 27.53
CA TYR A 246 27.96 -58.75 28.48
C TYR A 246 27.16 -59.66 29.42
N ILE A 247 26.07 -59.15 30.02
CA ILE A 247 25.17 -59.95 30.88
C ILE A 247 24.57 -61.15 30.14
N ARG A 248 24.36 -61.04 28.82
CA ARG A 248 23.75 -62.10 28.01
C ARG A 248 24.76 -63.18 27.59
N LEU A 249 26.02 -62.79 27.36
CA LEU A 249 27.12 -63.69 26.99
C LEU A 249 27.79 -64.34 28.22
N SER A 250 27.70 -63.72 29.40
CA SER A 250 28.21 -64.26 30.67
C SER A 250 27.23 -65.20 31.39
N ARG A 251 26.08 -65.54 30.77
CA ARG A 251 25.21 -66.60 31.28
C ARG A 251 25.82 -67.95 30.89
N PRO A 252 26.17 -68.82 31.85
CA PRO A 252 26.55 -70.19 31.51
C PRO A 252 25.33 -70.89 30.87
N TYR A 253 25.61 -71.75 29.88
CA TYR A 253 24.62 -72.60 29.22
C TYR A 253 23.85 -73.48 30.21
#